data_AF-A0A3R9VTW7-F1
#
_entry.id   AF-A0A3R9VTW7-F1
#
_cell.length_a   1.000
_cell.length_b   1.000
_cell.length_c   1.000
_cell.angle_alpha   90.00
_cell.angle_beta   90.00
_cell.angle_gamma   90.00
#
_symmetry.space_group_name_H-M   'P 1'
#
loop_
_entity.id
_entity.type
_entity.pdbx_description
1 polymer ?
#
loop_
_entity_poly.entity_id
_entity_poly.type
_entity_poly.pdbx_seq_one_letter_code
_entity_poly.pdbx_strand_id
1 'polypeptide(L)'
;MSNPLEQREWTPQPPVSGREHYTYGPSTVPVGSFSADPDPYAPAGPVATWVINPLDGVLLRPHLDPTRLYGCCRRDGLGGPNLLCARCGSEVGIEISDCWTAYDVRLLSTAVSKSPHD
;
A
#
# COMPACT_ATOMS: atom_id res chain seq x y z
N MET A 1 -10.34 10.35 19.95
CA MET A 1 -11.06 9.11 19.58
C MET A 1 -10.83 8.91 18.10
N SER A 2 -10.05 7.90 17.73
CA SER A 2 -9.82 7.56 16.32
C SER A 2 -11.11 6.92 15.80
N ASN A 3 -11.62 7.37 14.65
CA ASN A 3 -12.75 6.69 14.04
C ASN A 3 -12.36 5.23 13.71
N PRO A 4 -13.27 4.26 13.89
CA PRO A 4 -13.02 2.89 13.46
C PRO A 4 -12.76 2.85 11.95
N LEU A 5 -11.79 2.03 11.53
CA LEU A 5 -11.47 1.83 10.13
C LEU A 5 -12.66 1.21 9.39
N GLU A 6 -13.06 1.80 8.27
CA GLU A 6 -14.19 1.34 7.46
C GLU A 6 -13.71 0.38 6.36
N GLN A 7 -14.29 -0.82 6.26
CA GLN A 7 -14.05 -1.69 5.12
C GLN A 7 -14.89 -1.23 3.93
N ARG A 8 -14.26 -0.99 2.78
CA ARG A 8 -14.94 -0.62 1.52
C ARG A 8 -14.63 -1.59 0.39
N GLU A 9 -15.52 -1.67 -0.58
CA GLU A 9 -15.23 -2.32 -1.85
C GLU A 9 -14.08 -1.58 -2.55
N TRP A 10 -13.14 -2.34 -3.11
CA TRP A 10 -11.99 -1.76 -3.79
C TRP A 10 -12.39 -1.29 -5.19
N THR A 11 -12.17 -0.01 -5.48
CA THR A 11 -12.38 0.57 -6.80
C THR A 11 -11.04 1.07 -7.34
N PRO A 12 -10.32 0.27 -8.17
CA PRO A 12 -9.07 0.70 -8.75
C PRO A 12 -9.27 1.98 -9.57
N GLN A 13 -8.40 2.95 -9.35
CA GLN A 13 -8.34 4.16 -10.17
C GLN A 13 -7.46 3.90 -11.39
N PRO A 14 -7.79 4.50 -12.55
CA PRO A 14 -6.89 4.44 -13.70
C PRO A 14 -5.56 5.11 -13.37
N PRO A 15 -4.45 4.70 -14.02
CA PRO A 15 -3.16 5.37 -13.87
C PRO A 15 -3.27 6.86 -14.18
N VAL A 16 -2.62 7.69 -13.38
CA VAL A 16 -2.54 9.14 -13.63
C VAL A 16 -1.61 9.37 -14.82
N SER A 17 -1.99 10.26 -15.74
CA SER A 17 -1.20 10.59 -16.92
C SER A 17 -0.95 12.10 -17.04
N GLY A 18 0.02 12.49 -17.88
CA GLY A 18 0.37 13.90 -18.04
C GLY A 18 0.99 14.51 -16.78
N ARG A 19 0.95 15.84 -16.63
CA ARG A 19 1.65 16.51 -15.51
C ARG A 19 1.14 16.15 -14.11
N GLU A 20 -0.07 15.60 -14.02
CA GLU A 20 -0.65 15.15 -12.75
C GLU A 20 0.09 13.93 -12.18
N HIS A 21 0.85 13.21 -13.02
CA HIS A 21 1.66 12.05 -12.62
C HIS A 21 2.71 12.41 -11.55
N TYR A 22 3.15 13.68 -11.46
CA TYR A 22 4.12 14.09 -10.43
C TYR A 22 3.49 14.29 -9.05
N THR A 23 2.16 14.31 -8.97
CA THR A 23 1.43 14.42 -7.70
C THR A 23 1.28 13.05 -7.05
N TYR A 24 0.68 12.98 -5.87
CA TYR A 24 0.38 11.70 -5.23
C TYR A 24 -0.80 10.96 -5.92
N GLY A 25 -1.51 11.59 -6.86
CA GLY A 25 -2.76 11.03 -7.39
C GLY A 25 -3.80 10.80 -6.28
N PRO A 26 -5.05 10.45 -6.64
CA PRO A 26 -6.00 9.94 -5.65
C PRO A 26 -5.61 8.52 -5.26
N SER A 27 -5.60 8.23 -3.95
CA SER A 27 -5.51 6.83 -3.49
C SER A 27 -6.74 6.04 -3.92
N THR A 28 -6.56 4.76 -4.23
CA THR A 28 -7.69 3.85 -4.54
C THR A 28 -8.57 3.60 -3.31
N VAL A 29 -8.04 3.90 -2.11
CA VAL A 29 -8.74 3.79 -0.83
C VAL A 29 -8.72 5.14 -0.08
N PRO A 30 -9.87 5.66 0.38
CA PRO A 30 -9.92 6.87 1.19
C PRO A 30 -9.17 6.73 2.53
N VAL A 31 -8.67 7.83 3.07
CA VAL A 31 -8.10 7.88 4.43
C VAL A 31 -9.12 7.38 5.44
N GLY A 32 -8.69 6.52 6.37
CA GLY A 32 -9.55 5.90 7.38
C GLY A 32 -10.36 4.72 6.87
N SER A 33 -10.05 4.20 5.69
CA SER A 33 -10.68 3.01 5.10
C SER A 33 -9.65 1.97 4.68
N PHE A 34 -10.11 0.74 4.50
CA PHE A 34 -9.33 -0.33 3.88
C PHE A 34 -10.22 -1.14 2.94
N SER A 35 -9.61 -1.83 1.99
CA SER A 35 -10.33 -2.71 1.06
C SER A 35 -9.63 -4.06 0.93
N ALA A 36 -10.38 -5.09 0.56
CA ALA A 36 -9.79 -6.35 0.11
C ALA A 36 -9.33 -6.20 -1.34
N ASP A 37 -8.13 -6.67 -1.66
CA ASP A 37 -7.65 -6.78 -3.04
C ASP A 37 -8.26 -8.05 -3.67
N PRO A 38 -9.12 -7.95 -4.70
CA PRO A 38 -9.73 -9.10 -5.36
C PRO A 38 -8.75 -9.86 -6.28
N ASP A 39 -7.66 -9.22 -6.70
CA ASP A 39 -6.61 -9.83 -7.51
C ASP A 39 -5.22 -9.50 -6.91
N PRO A 40 -4.67 -10.38 -6.07
CA PRO A 40 -3.46 -10.11 -5.30
C PRO A 40 -2.32 -9.59 -6.18
N TYR A 41 -1.81 -8.41 -5.85
CA TYR A 41 -0.78 -7.73 -6.62
C TYR A 41 0.43 -8.65 -6.92
N ALA A 42 0.62 -8.97 -8.21
CA ALA A 42 1.50 -10.05 -8.67
C ALA A 42 2.94 -10.05 -8.11
N PRO A 43 3.62 -8.91 -7.87
CA PRO A 43 4.93 -8.87 -7.20
C PRO A 43 4.93 -9.40 -5.75
N ALA A 44 3.80 -9.34 -5.06
CA ALA A 44 3.58 -10.03 -3.78
C ALA A 44 3.03 -11.45 -3.95
N GLY A 45 2.44 -11.78 -5.09
CA GLY A 45 1.68 -13.01 -5.27
C GLY A 45 0.39 -13.03 -4.42
N PRO A 46 -0.21 -14.21 -4.15
CA PRO A 46 -1.52 -14.34 -3.51
C PRO A 46 -1.59 -13.86 -2.06
N VAL A 47 -0.49 -13.35 -1.49
CA VAL A 47 -0.40 -12.94 -0.10
C VAL A 47 -0.71 -11.47 0.13
N ALA A 48 -0.67 -10.58 -0.87
CA ALA A 48 -1.15 -9.22 -0.71
C ALA A 48 -2.69 -9.22 -0.70
N THR A 49 -3.31 -8.73 0.39
CA THR A 49 -4.77 -8.87 0.56
C THR A 49 -5.50 -7.60 0.99
N TRP A 50 -4.85 -6.69 1.74
CA TRP A 50 -5.50 -5.47 2.20
C TRP A 50 -4.89 -4.26 1.53
N VAL A 51 -5.73 -3.39 0.99
CA VAL A 51 -5.35 -2.12 0.39
C VAL A 51 -5.71 -1.01 1.38
N ILE A 52 -4.75 -0.13 1.67
CA ILE A 52 -4.97 1.06 2.50
C ILE A 52 -4.47 2.31 1.80
N ASN A 53 -4.95 3.47 2.24
CA ASN A 53 -4.34 4.74 1.88
C ASN A 53 -2.90 4.80 2.44
N PRO A 54 -1.90 5.28 1.67
CA PRO A 54 -0.53 5.39 2.20
C PRO A 54 -0.43 6.29 3.44
N LEU A 55 -1.34 7.26 3.61
CA LEU A 55 -1.40 8.13 4.80
C LEU A 55 -1.87 7.39 6.06
N ASP A 56 -2.55 6.26 5.94
CA ASP A 56 -2.96 5.42 7.07
C ASP A 56 -1.82 4.48 7.53
N GLY A 57 -0.72 4.42 6.78
CA GLY A 57 0.45 3.59 7.06
C GLY A 57 1.28 4.09 8.24
N VAL A 58 0.84 3.83 9.46
CA VAL A 58 1.57 4.21 10.69
C VAL A 58 2.60 3.16 11.11
N LEU A 59 3.72 3.61 11.68
CA LEU A 59 4.82 2.75 12.16
C LEU A 59 5.37 1.80 11.07
N LEU A 60 5.36 2.28 9.82
CA LEU A 60 6.00 1.62 8.70
C LEU A 60 7.34 2.32 8.41
N ARG A 61 8.31 1.56 7.93
CA ARG A 61 9.58 2.12 7.43
C ARG A 61 9.96 1.45 6.11
N PRO A 62 10.73 2.12 5.24
CA PRO A 62 11.22 1.50 4.02
C PRO A 62 12.10 0.27 4.30
N HIS A 63 12.06 -0.69 3.38
CA HIS A 63 12.98 -1.81 3.36
C HIS A 63 14.45 -1.34 3.22
N LEU A 64 15.39 -2.08 3.81
CA LEU A 64 16.81 -1.69 3.80
C LEU A 64 17.54 -2.09 2.51
N ASP A 65 17.09 -3.17 1.87
CA ASP A 65 17.54 -3.58 0.54
C ASP A 65 17.08 -2.57 -0.54
N PRO A 66 18.01 -1.87 -1.21
CA PRO A 66 17.68 -0.91 -2.27
C PRO A 66 16.98 -1.54 -3.48
N THR A 67 17.07 -2.84 -3.68
CA THR A 67 16.37 -3.51 -4.79
C THR A 67 14.85 -3.59 -4.56
N ARG A 68 14.38 -3.36 -3.34
CA ARG A 68 12.94 -3.25 -3.01
C ARG A 68 12.38 -1.86 -3.29
N LEU A 69 13.24 -0.91 -3.64
CA LEU A 69 13.00 0.52 -3.51
C LEU A 69 12.92 1.22 -4.89
N TYR A 70 12.64 0.47 -5.96
CA TYR A 70 12.62 0.99 -7.34
C TYR A 70 11.41 1.85 -7.68
N GLY A 71 11.62 2.71 -8.68
CA GLY A 71 10.63 3.50 -9.40
C GLY A 71 11.25 4.77 -9.98
N CYS A 72 10.47 5.52 -10.77
CA CYS A 72 10.87 6.74 -11.46
C CYS A 72 10.82 7.94 -10.51
N CYS A 73 9.64 8.21 -9.97
CA CYS A 73 9.38 9.32 -9.08
C CYS A 73 9.29 8.86 -7.62
N ARG A 74 8.73 7.66 -7.38
CA ARG A 74 8.57 7.03 -6.06
C ARG A 74 8.67 5.50 -6.17
N ARG A 75 7.88 4.72 -5.40
CA ARG A 75 7.94 3.26 -5.37
C ARG A 75 6.99 2.65 -6.41
N ASP A 76 7.51 1.87 -7.35
CA ASP A 76 6.69 1.19 -8.35
C ASP A 76 5.99 -0.09 -7.82
N GLY A 77 6.46 -0.61 -6.68
CA GLY A 77 5.95 -1.83 -6.07
C GLY A 77 6.42 -3.14 -6.73
N LEU A 78 7.20 -3.07 -7.82
CA LEU A 78 7.61 -4.24 -8.60
C LEU A 78 8.73 -5.04 -7.93
N GLY A 79 9.49 -4.40 -7.05
CA GLY A 79 10.54 -5.05 -6.26
C GLY A 79 10.04 -5.99 -5.17
N GLY A 80 8.73 -6.16 -4.98
CA GLY A 80 8.14 -6.92 -3.88
C GLY A 80 7.99 -6.09 -2.60
N PRO A 81 7.84 -6.72 -1.41
CA PRO A 81 7.66 -6.02 -0.14
C PRO A 81 8.73 -4.96 0.11
N ASN A 82 8.28 -3.72 0.25
CA ASN A 82 9.14 -2.55 0.40
C ASN A 82 8.86 -1.76 1.69
N LEU A 83 7.87 -2.22 2.47
CA LEU A 83 7.53 -1.70 3.80
C LEU A 83 7.79 -2.74 4.87
N LEU A 84 8.53 -2.32 5.90
CA LEU A 84 8.80 -3.07 7.12
C LEU A 84 7.99 -2.49 8.28
N CYS A 85 7.59 -3.35 9.22
CA CYS A 85 7.16 -2.91 10.53
C CYS A 85 8.32 -2.18 11.22
N ALA A 86 8.12 -0.95 11.66
CA ALA A 86 9.16 -0.17 12.34
C ALA A 86 9.57 -0.77 13.69
N ARG A 87 8.76 -1.65 14.30
CA ARG A 87 9.06 -2.28 15.59
C ARG A 87 9.81 -3.60 15.47
N CYS A 88 9.25 -4.59 14.76
CA CYS A 88 9.84 -5.93 14.67
C CYS A 88 10.70 -6.15 13.41
N GLY A 89 10.59 -5.26 12.41
CA GLY A 89 11.36 -5.37 11.17
C GLY A 89 10.83 -6.36 10.15
N SER A 90 9.69 -7.02 10.39
CA SER A 90 9.06 -7.90 9.40
C SER A 90 8.57 -7.14 8.18
N GLU A 91 8.64 -7.75 6.99
CA GLU A 91 7.95 -7.28 5.79
C GLU A 91 6.43 -7.31 6.04
N VAL A 92 5.76 -6.18 5.79
CA VAL A 92 4.31 -6.04 6.06
C VAL A 92 3.51 -5.56 4.87
N GLY A 93 4.16 -4.99 3.85
CA GLY A 93 3.45 -4.54 2.66
C GLY A 93 4.32 -3.97 1.56
N ILE A 94 3.63 -3.54 0.52
CA ILE A 94 4.15 -2.90 -0.68
C ILE A 94 3.48 -1.53 -0.80
N GLU A 95 4.28 -0.47 -0.69
CA GLU A 95 3.93 0.86 -1.16
C GLU A 95 4.00 0.89 -2.70
N ILE A 96 2.91 1.31 -3.31
CA ILE A 96 2.79 1.60 -4.74
C ILE A 96 2.46 3.09 -4.82
N SER A 97 3.41 3.90 -5.27
CA SER A 97 3.29 5.37 -5.25
C SER A 97 4.02 6.09 -6.38
N ASP A 98 4.60 5.34 -7.33
CA ASP A 98 5.28 5.89 -8.48
C ASP A 98 4.31 6.69 -9.37
N CYS A 99 4.87 7.64 -10.11
CA CYS A 99 4.10 8.58 -10.90
C CYS A 99 3.19 7.93 -11.96
N TRP A 100 3.54 6.73 -12.41
CA TRP A 100 2.79 5.98 -13.43
C TRP A 100 2.03 4.77 -12.85
N THR A 101 2.04 4.56 -11.53
CA THR A 101 1.33 3.45 -10.86
C THR A 101 0.08 3.94 -10.14
N ALA A 102 -0.60 3.04 -9.43
CA ALA A 102 -1.57 3.41 -8.41
C ALA A 102 -0.91 4.17 -7.25
N TYR A 103 -1.73 4.66 -6.32
CA TYR A 103 -1.29 5.28 -5.07
C TYR A 103 -1.92 4.59 -3.87
N ASP A 104 -1.35 3.48 -3.41
CA ASP A 104 -1.85 2.73 -2.26
C ASP A 104 -0.77 1.86 -1.61
N VAL A 105 -1.11 1.30 -0.44
CA VAL A 105 -0.29 0.28 0.23
C VAL A 105 -1.03 -1.05 0.22
N ARG A 106 -0.36 -2.09 -0.25
CA ARG A 106 -0.83 -3.49 -0.26
C ARG A 106 -0.19 -4.25 0.90
N LEU A 107 -0.98 -4.61 1.91
CA LEU A 107 -0.50 -5.34 3.08
C LEU A 107 -0.52 -6.85 2.86
N LEU A 108 0.49 -7.52 3.41
CA LEU A 108 0.64 -8.98 3.35
C LEU A 108 -0.25 -9.66 4.39
N SER A 109 -1.18 -10.51 3.94
CA SER A 109 -2.11 -11.29 4.76
C SER A 109 -1.42 -12.19 5.79
N THR A 110 -0.18 -12.57 5.52
CA THR A 110 0.66 -13.39 6.40
C THR A 110 1.32 -12.60 7.52
N ALA A 111 1.39 -11.27 7.40
CA ALA A 111 2.06 -10.39 8.34
C ALA A 111 1.12 -9.45 9.10
N VAL A 112 -0.11 -9.25 8.60
CA VAL A 112 -1.11 -8.39 9.23
C VAL A 112 -2.44 -9.11 9.44
N SER A 113 -3.13 -8.76 10.53
CA SER A 113 -4.48 -9.22 10.83
C SER A 113 -5.40 -8.03 11.14
N LYS A 114 -6.67 -8.15 10.80
CA LYS A 114 -7.70 -7.19 11.20
C LYS A 114 -8.12 -7.48 12.64
N SER A 115 -8.07 -6.48 13.51
CA SER A 115 -8.63 -6.55 14.86
C SER A 115 -9.63 -5.41 15.05
N PRO A 116 -10.76 -5.63 15.74
CA PRO A 116 -11.58 -4.53 16.23
C PRO A 116 -10.72 -3.59 17.08
N HIS A 117 -11.04 -2.31 17.03
CA HIS A 117 -10.58 -1.37 18.05
C HIS A 117 -11.58 -1.47 19.20
N ASP A 118 -11.17 -2.05 20.33
CA ASP A 118 -11.93 -1.96 21.59
C ASP A 118 -11.96 -0.51 22.11
#